data_AF-A0A2H0KJT4-F1
#
_entry.id   AF-A0A2H0KJT4-F1
#
_cell.length_a   1.000
_cell.length_b   1.000
_cell.length_c   1.000
_cell.angle_alpha   90.00
_cell.angle_beta   90.00
_cell.angle_gamma   90.00
#
_symmetry.space_group_name_H-M   'P 1'
#
loop_
_entity.id
_entity.type
_entity.pdbx_description
1 polymer ?
#
loop_
_entity_poly.entity_id
_entity_poly.type
_entity_poly.pdbx_seq_one_letter_code
_entity_poly.pdbx_strand_id
1 'polypeptide(L)'
;MQTQKIQITLTPEEVAALAIRGKTLGYNVTKYVKFIVSREAFETVESFPVFKMGTILEKKTLKALKEYEKGRSKKLLSIDEL
;
A
#
# COMPACT_ATOMS: atom_id res chain seq x y z
N MET A 1 -7.87 -14.35 19.46
CA MET A 1 -7.93 -14.17 17.99
C MET A 1 -9.05 -15.06 17.46
N GLN A 2 -10.09 -14.47 16.87
CA GLN A 2 -11.16 -15.24 16.23
C GLN A 2 -10.70 -15.67 14.84
N THR A 3 -10.63 -16.97 14.59
CA THR A 3 -10.34 -17.51 13.26
C THR A 3 -11.65 -17.73 12.51
N GLN A 4 -11.80 -17.09 11.35
CA GLN A 4 -12.94 -17.33 10.45
C GLN A 4 -12.57 -18.35 9.37
N LYS A 5 -13.49 -19.27 9.09
CA LYS A 5 -13.33 -20.26 8.02
C LYS A 5 -13.83 -19.66 6.71
N ILE A 6 -13.01 -19.71 5.68
CA ILE A 6 -13.38 -19.32 4.31
C ILE A 6 -13.53 -20.59 3.48
N GLN A 7 -14.64 -20.73 2.77
CA GLN A 7 -14.87 -21.80 1.79
C GLN A 7 -15.11 -21.16 0.42
N ILE A 8 -14.33 -21.58 -0.57
CA ILE A 8 -14.44 -21.15 -1.95
C ILE A 8 -14.42 -22.39 -2.85
N THR A 9 -15.20 -22.35 -3.92
CA THR A 9 -15.21 -23.38 -4.95
C THR A 9 -14.35 -22.90 -6.10
N LEU A 10 -13.43 -23.74 -6.55
CA LEU A 10 -12.51 -23.45 -7.65
C LEU A 10 -12.59 -24.57 -8.68
N THR A 11 -12.42 -24.24 -9.95
CA THR A 11 -12.28 -25.25 -10.99
C THR A 11 -10.93 -25.95 -10.88
N PRO A 12 -10.78 -27.17 -11.43
CA PRO A 12 -9.48 -27.86 -11.45
C PRO A 12 -8.36 -27.03 -12.08
N GLU A 13 -8.67 -26.25 -13.12
CA GLU A 13 -7.73 -25.37 -13.82
C GLU A 13 -7.26 -24.22 -12.93
N GLU A 14 -8.17 -23.60 -12.18
CA GLU A 14 -7.84 -22.54 -11.22
C GLU A 14 -6.95 -23.07 -10.09
N VAL A 15 -7.26 -24.26 -9.57
CA VAL A 15 -6.43 -24.94 -8.56
C VAL A 15 -5.03 -25.22 -9.11
N ALA A 16 -4.92 -25.71 -10.35
CA ALA A 16 -3.64 -25.96 -10.99
C ALA A 16 -2.82 -24.68 -11.17
N ALA A 17 -3.46 -23.59 -11.62
CA ALA A 17 -2.81 -22.29 -11.77
C ALA A 17 -2.29 -21.74 -10.43
N LEU A 18 -3.09 -21.84 -9.37
CA LEU A 18 -2.69 -21.44 -8.02
C LEU A 18 -1.57 -22.32 -7.46
N ALA A 19 -1.58 -23.62 -7.75
CA ALA A 19 -0.53 -24.55 -7.33
C ALA A 19 0.80 -24.23 -8.00
N ILE A 20 0.80 -23.96 -9.31
CA ILE A 20 2.01 -23.60 -10.07
C ILE A 20 2.62 -22.31 -9.52
N ARG A 21 1.79 -21.27 -9.32
CA ARG A 21 2.25 -19.98 -8.78
C ARG A 21 2.65 -20.06 -7.30
N GLY A 22 1.95 -20.85 -6.49
CA GLY A 22 2.30 -21.06 -5.09
C GLY A 22 3.64 -21.78 -4.95
N LYS A 23 3.92 -22.75 -5.82
CA LYS A 23 5.16 -23.55 -5.79
C LYS A 23 6.41 -22.69 -5.99
N THR A 24 6.36 -21.62 -6.77
CA THR A 24 7.51 -20.72 -6.95
C THR A 24 7.90 -20.01 -5.65
N LEU A 25 6.96 -19.87 -4.71
CA LEU A 25 7.17 -19.30 -3.38
C LEU A 25 7.31 -20.37 -2.29
N GLY A 26 7.36 -21.66 -2.65
CA GLY A 26 7.36 -22.77 -1.69
C GLY A 26 6.05 -22.95 -0.93
N TYR A 27 4.94 -22.42 -1.46
CA TYR A 27 3.62 -22.48 -0.84
C TYR A 27 2.73 -23.57 -1.43
N ASN A 28 1.90 -24.16 -0.57
CA ASN A 28 0.75 -24.94 -1.02
C ASN A 28 -0.40 -24.01 -1.41
N VAL A 29 -1.41 -24.54 -2.11
CA VAL A 29 -2.56 -23.76 -2.62
C VAL A 29 -3.23 -22.94 -1.51
N THR A 30 -3.47 -23.55 -0.35
CA THR A 30 -4.12 -22.86 0.79
C THR A 30 -3.29 -21.69 1.32
N LYS A 31 -1.97 -21.86 1.50
CA LYS A 31 -1.08 -20.78 1.94
C LYS A 31 -1.00 -19.69 0.89
N TYR A 32 -0.97 -20.06 -0.39
CA TYR A 32 -0.91 -19.10 -1.47
C TYR A 32 -2.20 -18.26 -1.58
N VAL A 33 -3.38 -18.89 -1.41
CA VAL A 33 -4.66 -18.17 -1.33
C VAL A 33 -4.68 -17.19 -0.15
N LYS A 34 -4.21 -17.60 1.03
CA LYS A 34 -4.08 -16.68 2.18
C LYS A 34 -3.17 -15.50 1.86
N PHE A 35 -2.03 -15.76 1.23
CA PHE A 35 -1.09 -14.71 0.82
C PHE A 35 -1.74 -13.71 -0.13
N ILE A 36 -2.47 -14.18 -1.17
CA ILE A 36 -3.19 -13.30 -2.10
C ILE A 36 -4.19 -12.44 -1.34
N VAL A 37 -5.06 -13.05 -0.53
CA VAL A 37 -6.07 -12.31 0.24
C VAL A 37 -5.44 -11.26 1.16
N SER A 38 -4.35 -11.61 1.84
CA SER A 38 -3.62 -10.66 2.69
C SER A 38 -2.99 -9.52 1.90
N ARG A 39 -2.44 -9.79 0.71
CA ARG A 39 -1.85 -8.76 -0.14
C ARG A 39 -2.90 -7.77 -0.65
N GLU A 40 -4.02 -8.27 -1.19
CA GLU A 40 -5.09 -7.42 -1.69
C GLU A 40 -5.74 -6.59 -0.57
N ALA A 41 -5.90 -7.19 0.62
CA ALA A 41 -6.38 -6.46 1.79
C ALA A 41 -5.39 -5.36 2.21
N PHE A 42 -4.09 -5.64 2.16
CA PHE A 42 -3.05 -4.67 2.46
C PHE A 42 -3.04 -3.51 1.45
N GLU A 43 -3.08 -3.80 0.15
CA GLU A 43 -3.14 -2.77 -0.91
C GLU A 43 -4.40 -1.91 -0.80
N THR A 44 -5.53 -2.50 -0.44
CA THR A 44 -6.78 -1.75 -0.19
C THR A 44 -6.64 -0.81 1.01
N VAL A 45 -5.95 -1.21 2.08
CA VAL A 45 -5.74 -0.38 3.28
C VAL A 45 -4.66 0.69 3.05
N GLU A 46 -3.63 0.41 2.25
CA GLU A 46 -2.58 1.38 1.89
C GLU A 46 -3.04 2.46 0.92
N SER A 47 -4.20 2.32 0.29
CA SER A 47 -4.90 3.45 -0.31
C SER A 47 -5.41 4.40 0.79
N PHE A 48 -4.46 5.15 1.39
CA PHE A 48 -4.77 6.18 2.37
C PHE A 48 -5.86 7.09 1.80
N PRO A 49 -6.90 7.43 2.58
CA PRO A 49 -7.91 8.37 2.13
C PRO A 49 -7.22 9.67 1.73
N VAL A 50 -7.21 9.96 0.43
CA VAL A 50 -6.70 11.22 -0.10
C VAL A 50 -7.75 12.28 0.20
N PHE A 51 -7.55 13.00 1.30
CA PHE A 51 -8.40 14.13 1.63
C PHE A 51 -8.01 15.32 0.75
N LYS A 52 -9.02 15.95 0.12
CA LYS A 52 -8.80 17.19 -0.61
C LYS A 52 -8.29 18.25 0.37
N MET A 53 -7.13 18.82 0.06
CA MET A 53 -6.54 19.91 0.85
C MET A 53 -7.47 21.13 0.81
N GLY A 54 -7.64 21.81 1.95
CA GLY A 54 -8.36 23.07 1.99
C GLY A 54 -7.66 24.16 1.15
N THR A 55 -8.42 25.03 0.51
CA THR A 55 -7.92 26.04 -0.44
C THR A 55 -6.84 26.98 0.13
N ILE A 56 -6.92 27.30 1.42
CA ILE A 56 -5.93 28.14 2.12
C ILE A 56 -4.59 27.39 2.26
N LEU A 57 -4.65 26.12 2.65
CA LEU A 57 -3.47 25.30 2.88
C LEU A 57 -2.79 25.00 1.54
N GLU A 58 -3.57 24.71 0.50
CA GLU A 58 -3.07 24.50 -0.86
C GLU A 58 -2.25 25.71 -1.37
N LYS A 59 -2.78 26.93 -1.23
CA LYS A 59 -2.07 28.16 -1.60
C LYS A 59 -0.75 28.34 -0.84
N LYS A 60 -0.74 28.04 0.47
CA LYS A 60 0.47 28.13 1.30
C LYS A 60 1.51 27.09 0.88
N THR A 61 1.09 25.86 0.65
CA THR A 61 1.96 24.76 0.19
C THR A 61 2.57 25.07 -1.18
N LEU A 62 1.76 25.56 -2.14
CA LEU A 62 2.25 25.99 -3.45
C LEU A 62 3.28 27.13 -3.35
N LYS A 63 3.08 28.07 -2.42
CA LYS A 63 4.07 29.12 -2.18
C LYS A 63 5.36 28.55 -1.59
N ALA A 64 5.27 27.65 -0.61
CA ALA A 64 6.42 27.01 0.02
C ALA A 64 7.26 26.18 -0.98
N LEU A 65 6.59 25.42 -1.86
CA LEU A 65 7.25 24.69 -2.95
C LEU A 65 8.00 25.62 -3.89
N LYS A 66 7.38 26.73 -4.31
CA LYS A 66 8.04 27.74 -5.16
C LYS A 66 9.22 28.43 -4.47
N GLU A 67 9.15 28.65 -3.16
CA GLU A 67 10.27 29.21 -2.39
C GLU A 67 11.44 28.21 -2.31
N TYR A 68 11.14 26.91 -2.13
CA TYR A 68 12.13 25.83 -2.12
C TYR A 68 12.82 25.65 -3.48
N GLU A 69 12.06 25.62 -4.57
CA GLU A 69 12.60 25.56 -5.94
C GLU A 69 13.51 26.75 -6.26
N LYS A 70 13.23 27.92 -5.68
CA LYS A 70 14.05 29.13 -5.83
C LYS A 70 15.25 29.17 -4.88
N GLY A 71 15.48 28.12 -4.09
CA GLY A 71 16.55 28.05 -3.09
C GLY A 71 16.39 29.01 -1.91
N ARG A 72 15.18 29.57 -1.71
CA ARG A 72 14.90 30.52 -0.61
C ARG A 72 14.56 29.82 0.70
N SER A 73 14.27 28.53 0.65
CA SER A 73 14.12 27.68 1.82
C SER A 73 15.07 26.49 1.72
N LYS A 74 15.64 26.09 2.86
CA LYS A 74 16.47 24.90 3.01
C LYS A 74 15.72 23.85 3.82
N LYS A 75 15.91 22.59 3.49
CA LYS A 75 15.48 21.49 4.35
C LYS A 75 16.43 21.46 5.55
N LEU A 76 15.88 21.55 6.75
CA LEU A 76 16.64 21.28 7.97
C LEU A 76 16.79 19.77 8.14
N LEU A 77 18.00 19.30 8.38
CA LEU A 77 18.30 17.88 8.62
C LEU A 77 18.34 17.55 10.11
N SER A 78 18.50 18.55 10.98
CA SER A 78 18.49 18.40 12.43
C SER A 78 17.93 19.63 13.14
N ILE A 79 17.59 19.48 14.42
CA ILE A 79 17.17 20.58 15.30
C ILE A 79 18.34 21.57 15.52
N ASP A 80 19.59 21.11 15.39
CA ASP A 80 20.78 21.94 15.59
C ASP A 80 21.02 22.94 14.44
N GLU A 81 20.25 22.83 13.34
CA GLU A 81 20.33 23.74 12.18
C GLU A 81 19.32 24.91 12.22
N LEU A 82 18.55 25.02 13.30
CA LEU A 82 17.53 26.07 13.56
C LEU A 82 18.13 27.45 13.79
#